data_AF-A0A520QFN0-F1
#
_entry.id   AF-A0A520QFN0-F1
#
_cell.length_a   1.000
_cell.length_b   1.000
_cell.length_c   1.000
_cell.angle_alpha   90.00
_cell.angle_beta   90.00
_cell.angle_gamma   90.00
#
_symmetry.space_group_name_H-M   'P 1'
#
loop_
_entity.id
_entity.type
_entity.pdbx_description
1 polymer ?
#
loop_
_entity_poly.entity_id
_entity_poly.type
_entity_poly.pdbx_seq_one_letter_code
_entity_poly.pdbx_strand_id
1 'polypeptide(L)'
;MTRLSAPTAYTVLALFGLFALSGCDDAPGMCPDGDDSCNADAGAEPDGGPGPEVDCAGAPGGSATVDMCGVCDDDPANDCAMDCAGEWGGDAIADSCGVCDDDPTNDCVDDCAGVLDGDAAVDDCGRCAGGSTGLTACVVSDFDPVADATIRADMPGVNFGSEAELLVEGDQVWTLLRFDLTALVEDSVIDAATLHVHGFAGDVGAGAGEVRVFAANESDGGTVDEWQEDTVAWMGRPGRGRELGRFTYDGTAPADIEFAGDGLTAEIQREVFTDNRLLTLIFVSDMSSSRYRAREHDAVEERPRLVVGAHRGTVVELEAGADTHVDETTPDAVFGSSEALRVYPGSRGPAERRVFLRFDLSGLDTSAAVAQAELQLMAFEGYAFGGDGRVYTHFVPDDAWDEATVSWSTQPEIDGENLGWWWIWYDGTPRDAAVSNGAPALTQRVQAELTGDAAISLRLHSPGYRTEYRAREFADAAVRPRLRVLLDLPPG
;
A
#
# COMPACT_ATOMS: atom_id res chain seq x y z
N MET A 1 -30.69 -23.65 -34.34
CA MET A 1 -32.03 -23.33 -33.80
C MET A 1 -31.79 -23.19 -32.31
N THR A 2 -31.86 -22.03 -31.67
CA THR A 2 -32.96 -21.04 -31.66
C THR A 2 -32.38 -19.66 -31.29
N ARG A 3 -33.14 -18.60 -31.55
CA ARG A 3 -32.75 -17.19 -31.72
C ARG A 3 -32.42 -16.42 -30.42
N LEU A 4 -31.59 -15.40 -30.60
CA LEU A 4 -31.26 -14.27 -29.73
C LEU A 4 -32.48 -13.40 -29.34
N SER A 5 -32.41 -12.78 -28.16
CA SER A 5 -32.84 -11.39 -27.93
C SER A 5 -32.12 -10.79 -26.72
N ALA A 6 -31.52 -9.61 -26.90
CA ALA A 6 -31.00 -8.73 -25.86
C ALA A 6 -31.89 -7.47 -25.76
N PRO A 7 -31.86 -6.72 -24.64
CA PRO A 7 -32.15 -5.29 -24.64
C PRO A 7 -30.97 -4.47 -24.10
N THR A 8 -30.36 -3.59 -24.89
CA THR A 8 -30.55 -2.12 -25.06
C THR A 8 -30.07 -1.24 -23.89
N ALA A 9 -29.07 -0.41 -24.22
CA ALA A 9 -28.44 0.62 -23.41
C ALA A 9 -29.29 1.90 -23.33
N TYR A 10 -29.14 2.64 -22.22
CA TYR A 10 -29.62 4.02 -22.07
C TYR A 10 -28.44 4.98 -22.27
N THR A 11 -28.66 6.02 -23.08
CA THR A 11 -27.74 7.15 -23.28
C THR A 11 -28.50 8.42 -22.88
N VAL A 12 -27.90 9.20 -21.98
CA VAL A 12 -28.36 10.53 -21.58
C VAL A 12 -27.71 11.55 -22.52
N LEU A 13 -28.53 12.42 -23.14
CA LEU A 13 -28.07 13.57 -23.91
C LEU A 13 -28.82 14.82 -23.45
N ALA A 14 -28.07 15.82 -23.02
CA ALA A 14 -28.53 17.13 -22.56
C ALA A 14 -29.12 17.97 -23.69
N LEU A 15 -30.06 18.87 -23.36
CA LEU A 15 -30.42 20.01 -24.21
C LEU A 15 -30.62 21.29 -23.38
N PHE A 16 -29.90 22.33 -23.80
CA PHE A 16 -29.91 23.71 -23.32
C PHE A 16 -31.19 24.49 -23.68
N GLY A 17 -31.66 25.35 -22.77
CA GLY A 17 -31.71 26.81 -22.99
C GLY A 17 -32.91 27.49 -23.69
N LEU A 18 -33.78 28.09 -22.85
CA LEU A 18 -34.16 29.52 -22.77
C LEU A 18 -35.21 30.20 -23.71
N PHE A 19 -36.08 30.97 -23.03
CA PHE A 19 -36.95 32.12 -23.42
C PHE A 19 -38.31 31.89 -24.14
N ALA A 20 -39.43 32.17 -23.46
CA ALA A 20 -40.06 33.52 -23.44
C ALA A 20 -41.42 33.56 -22.69
N LEU A 21 -41.66 34.72 -22.04
CA LEU A 21 -42.85 35.23 -21.35
C LEU A 21 -44.23 34.94 -21.98
N SER A 22 -45.28 34.80 -21.16
CA SER A 22 -46.24 35.88 -20.83
C SER A 22 -47.60 35.38 -20.31
N GLY A 23 -48.09 36.02 -19.24
CA GLY A 23 -49.50 36.43 -19.10
C GLY A 23 -50.46 35.49 -18.37
N CYS A 24 -50.74 35.80 -17.10
CA CYS A 24 -52.04 35.55 -16.48
C CYS A 24 -52.98 36.72 -16.82
N ASP A 25 -54.26 36.43 -17.09
CA ASP A 25 -55.44 37.23 -16.73
C ASP A 25 -56.74 36.46 -17.05
N ASP A 26 -57.55 36.24 -16.00
CA ASP A 26 -59.02 36.14 -15.86
C ASP A 26 -59.94 35.46 -16.92
N ALA A 27 -60.82 34.56 -16.44
CA ALA A 27 -62.32 34.64 -16.47
C ALA A 27 -62.99 33.25 -16.12
N PRO A 28 -64.34 33.09 -16.04
CA PRO A 28 -65.12 33.09 -14.80
C PRO A 28 -66.05 31.86 -14.57
N GLY A 29 -66.52 31.69 -13.33
CA GLY A 29 -67.88 31.21 -12.94
C GLY A 29 -68.44 29.88 -13.48
N MET A 30 -68.56 28.88 -12.59
CA MET A 30 -69.67 27.89 -12.61
C MET A 30 -69.69 27.06 -11.31
N CYS A 31 -70.71 27.26 -10.48
CA CYS A 31 -71.12 26.29 -9.44
C CYS A 31 -72.21 25.38 -10.03
N PRO A 32 -72.08 24.05 -9.96
CA PRO A 32 -73.21 23.16 -10.17
C PRO A 32 -73.43 22.30 -8.91
N ASP A 33 -74.36 22.71 -8.06
CA ASP A 33 -75.24 21.78 -7.36
C ASP A 33 -76.56 22.51 -7.08
N GLY A 34 -77.61 22.06 -7.77
CA GLY A 34 -78.92 22.69 -7.84
C GLY A 34 -79.83 22.37 -6.66
N ASP A 35 -79.78 23.23 -5.66
CA ASP A 35 -80.87 23.49 -4.71
C ASP A 35 -81.28 24.97 -4.89
N ASP A 36 -82.29 25.17 -5.72
CA ASP A 36 -83.05 26.42 -5.83
C ASP A 36 -84.15 26.40 -4.77
N SER A 37 -83.95 27.14 -3.69
CA SER A 37 -85.05 27.57 -2.81
C SER A 37 -84.91 29.01 -2.34
N CYS A 38 -84.76 29.93 -3.29
CA CYS A 38 -85.09 31.34 -3.11
C CYS A 38 -86.39 31.67 -3.87
N ASN A 39 -87.49 31.83 -3.12
CA ASN A 39 -88.32 33.05 -3.08
C ASN A 39 -89.81 32.73 -2.78
N ALA A 40 -90.31 33.21 -1.65
CA ALA A 40 -91.52 34.07 -1.60
C ALA A 40 -91.83 34.54 -0.15
N ASP A 41 -91.56 35.84 0.04
CA ASP A 41 -92.46 36.86 0.61
C ASP A 41 -92.54 37.19 2.12
N ALA A 42 -92.34 38.49 2.33
CA ALA A 42 -92.85 39.41 3.36
C ALA A 42 -92.18 39.50 4.76
N GLY A 43 -91.31 40.51 4.91
CA GLY A 43 -91.59 41.59 5.88
C GLY A 43 -90.42 42.29 6.58
N ALA A 44 -90.08 43.48 6.07
CA ALA A 44 -89.57 44.68 6.75
C ALA A 44 -88.04 44.94 6.81
N GLU A 45 -87.60 45.96 6.05
CA GLU A 45 -86.42 46.80 6.32
C GLU A 45 -86.70 47.83 7.45
N PRO A 46 -85.70 48.58 7.97
CA PRO A 46 -85.13 49.75 7.25
C PRO A 46 -83.59 50.02 7.38
N ASP A 47 -83.03 50.57 6.29
CA ASP A 47 -81.94 51.59 6.11
C ASP A 47 -80.45 51.40 6.56
N GLY A 48 -79.50 51.54 5.58
CA GLY A 48 -78.32 52.45 5.70
C GLY A 48 -76.88 52.04 5.27
N GLY A 49 -76.46 52.30 4.00
CA GLY A 49 -75.07 52.69 3.56
C GLY A 49 -73.96 51.61 3.30
N PRO A 50 -72.96 51.85 2.42
CA PRO A 50 -71.81 50.93 2.25
C PRO A 50 -70.86 51.09 3.45
N GLY A 51 -70.51 49.97 4.08
CA GLY A 51 -69.59 49.93 5.20
C GLY A 51 -68.14 50.28 4.80
N PRO A 52 -67.32 50.76 5.74
CA PRO A 52 -65.88 50.97 5.54
C PRO A 52 -65.17 49.66 5.14
N GLU A 53 -64.21 49.73 4.21
CA GLU A 53 -63.33 48.60 3.88
C GLU A 53 -62.72 48.06 5.18
N VAL A 54 -62.86 46.76 5.40
CA VAL A 54 -62.31 46.07 6.57
C VAL A 54 -60.91 45.56 6.21
N ASP A 55 -59.97 45.66 7.15
CA ASP A 55 -58.64 45.04 7.01
C ASP A 55 -58.75 43.50 7.09
N CYS A 56 -57.63 42.79 6.93
CA CYS A 56 -57.67 41.32 6.95
C CYS A 56 -58.09 40.72 8.32
N ALA A 57 -58.03 41.52 9.40
CA ALA A 57 -58.48 41.13 10.73
C ALA A 57 -59.98 41.43 10.94
N GLY A 58 -60.65 41.94 9.90
CA GLY A 58 -62.06 42.29 9.93
C GLY A 58 -62.33 43.64 10.60
N ALA A 59 -61.31 44.48 10.81
CA ALA A 59 -61.45 45.79 11.43
C ALA A 59 -61.75 46.87 10.37
N PRO A 60 -62.91 47.54 10.45
CA PRO A 60 -63.24 48.74 9.66
C PRO A 60 -62.12 49.79 9.62
N GLY A 61 -61.51 50.00 8.44
CA GLY A 61 -60.45 50.99 8.22
C GLY A 61 -59.11 50.68 8.89
N GLY A 62 -58.86 49.43 9.29
CA GLY A 62 -57.58 49.01 9.86
C GLY A 62 -56.45 48.90 8.83
N SER A 63 -55.22 48.72 9.31
CA SER A 63 -53.99 48.66 8.49
C SER A 63 -53.43 47.26 8.27
N ALA A 64 -54.03 46.22 8.88
CA ALA A 64 -53.50 44.88 8.79
C ALA A 64 -53.59 44.31 7.37
N THR A 65 -52.51 43.70 6.89
CA THR A 65 -52.42 43.02 5.60
C THR A 65 -52.04 41.56 5.79
N VAL A 66 -52.51 40.70 4.89
CA VAL A 66 -52.09 39.29 4.88
C VAL A 66 -50.71 39.22 4.25
N ASP A 67 -49.72 38.69 4.98
CA ASP A 67 -48.39 38.42 4.45
C ASP A 67 -48.37 37.20 3.51
N MET A 68 -47.20 36.85 2.98
CA MET A 68 -47.08 35.78 1.99
C MET A 68 -47.20 34.35 2.57
N CYS A 69 -47.30 34.21 3.89
CA CYS A 69 -47.61 32.94 4.59
C CYS A 69 -49.01 32.94 5.22
N GLY A 70 -49.82 33.97 4.97
CA GLY A 70 -51.22 34.01 5.38
C GLY A 70 -51.47 34.61 6.77
N VAL A 71 -50.45 35.18 7.41
CA VAL A 71 -50.59 35.88 8.70
C VAL A 71 -51.12 37.28 8.44
N CYS A 72 -52.15 37.65 9.18
CA CYS A 72 -52.78 38.96 9.07
C CYS A 72 -52.38 39.84 10.25
N ASP A 73 -51.47 40.79 10.03
CA ASP A 73 -51.14 41.84 10.97
C ASP A 73 -50.56 43.08 10.25
N ASP A 74 -50.07 44.06 11.00
CA ASP A 74 -49.51 45.32 10.50
C ASP A 74 -48.02 45.50 10.83
N ASP A 75 -47.32 44.43 11.24
CA ASP A 75 -45.90 44.46 11.61
C ASP A 75 -45.00 43.87 10.49
N PRO A 76 -44.51 44.68 9.54
CA PRO A 76 -43.69 44.16 8.44
C PRO A 76 -42.35 43.54 8.90
N ALA A 77 -42.00 43.62 10.19
CA ALA A 77 -40.82 42.95 10.74
C ALA A 77 -41.05 41.46 11.02
N ASN A 78 -42.30 40.99 11.09
CA ASN A 78 -42.65 39.58 11.29
C ASN A 78 -43.16 38.88 10.02
N ASP A 79 -43.34 39.62 8.92
CA ASP A 79 -43.61 39.07 7.59
C ASP A 79 -42.61 37.96 7.28
N CYS A 80 -43.09 36.77 6.95
CA CYS A 80 -42.23 35.65 6.60
C CYS A 80 -41.39 35.93 5.34
N ALA A 81 -40.16 35.41 5.34
CA ALA A 81 -39.27 35.44 4.18
C ALA A 81 -39.44 34.18 3.33
N MET A 82 -39.12 34.30 2.04
CA MET A 82 -39.00 33.14 1.16
C MET A 82 -37.69 32.42 1.44
N ASP A 83 -37.76 31.11 1.62
CA ASP A 83 -36.59 30.24 1.72
C ASP A 83 -35.92 30.04 0.34
N CYS A 84 -34.84 29.28 0.26
CA CYS A 84 -34.16 29.06 -1.03
C CYS A 84 -34.97 28.20 -2.02
N ALA A 85 -35.98 27.45 -1.56
CA ALA A 85 -36.80 26.54 -2.36
C ALA A 85 -38.00 27.25 -2.97
N GLY A 86 -38.22 28.51 -2.57
CA GLY A 86 -39.33 29.34 -3.01
C GLY A 86 -40.55 29.25 -2.08
N GLU A 87 -40.43 28.63 -0.91
CA GLU A 87 -41.50 28.53 0.08
C GLU A 87 -41.44 29.71 1.06
N TRP A 88 -42.56 30.43 1.19
CA TRP A 88 -42.69 31.53 2.14
C TRP A 88 -42.86 30.98 3.56
N GLY A 89 -41.92 31.33 4.45
CA GLY A 89 -41.85 30.82 5.81
C GLY A 89 -41.24 29.42 5.96
N GLY A 90 -40.60 28.90 4.91
CA GLY A 90 -39.85 27.64 4.97
C GLY A 90 -38.48 27.78 5.64
N ASP A 91 -37.89 26.63 6.02
CA ASP A 91 -36.63 26.56 6.77
C ASP A 91 -35.40 26.29 5.87
N ALA A 92 -35.59 26.07 4.56
CA ALA A 92 -34.51 25.66 3.66
C ALA A 92 -33.48 26.78 3.42
N ILE A 93 -32.19 26.45 3.54
CA ILE A 93 -31.07 27.37 3.33
C ILE A 93 -30.27 26.89 2.12
N ALA A 94 -29.80 27.84 1.30
CA ALA A 94 -28.96 27.49 0.18
C ALA A 94 -27.54 27.19 0.68
N ASP A 95 -27.08 25.97 0.42
CA ASP A 95 -25.75 25.52 0.77
C ASP A 95 -24.68 26.24 -0.06
N SER A 96 -23.42 26.16 0.35
CA SER A 96 -22.30 26.76 -0.40
C SER A 96 -22.10 26.13 -1.79
N CYS A 97 -22.73 24.99 -2.06
CA CYS A 97 -22.75 24.19 -3.28
C CYS A 97 -24.05 24.40 -4.08
N GLY A 98 -25.00 25.17 -3.54
CA GLY A 98 -26.23 25.59 -4.23
C GLY A 98 -27.39 24.59 -4.19
N VAL A 99 -27.27 23.53 -3.38
CA VAL A 99 -28.41 22.72 -2.95
C VAL A 99 -29.21 23.53 -1.93
N CYS A 100 -30.50 23.28 -1.88
CA CYS A 100 -31.43 24.03 -1.07
C CYS A 100 -32.30 23.04 -0.31
N ASP A 101 -31.94 22.81 0.95
CA ASP A 101 -32.70 21.99 1.88
C ASP A 101 -32.47 22.48 3.33
N ASP A 102 -32.97 21.74 4.31
CA ASP A 102 -32.89 22.04 5.74
C ASP A 102 -32.03 21.03 6.53
N ASP A 103 -31.23 20.20 5.84
CA ASP A 103 -30.40 19.15 6.45
C ASP A 103 -28.94 19.61 6.61
N PRO A 104 -28.55 20.19 7.77
CA PRO A 104 -27.20 20.69 7.99
C PRO A 104 -26.09 19.60 7.93
N THR A 105 -26.45 18.32 7.78
CA THR A 105 -25.49 17.22 7.66
C THR A 105 -24.99 16.99 6.24
N ASN A 106 -25.67 17.55 5.23
CA ASN A 106 -25.30 17.42 3.83
C ASN A 106 -24.84 18.75 3.18
N ASP A 107 -24.77 19.85 3.96
CA ASP A 107 -24.26 21.17 3.56
C ASP A 107 -22.81 21.13 3.05
N CYS A 108 -22.61 20.68 1.82
CA CYS A 108 -21.32 20.61 1.13
C CYS A 108 -20.24 19.90 1.94
N VAL A 109 -20.45 18.61 2.19
CA VAL A 109 -19.47 17.77 2.90
C VAL A 109 -18.24 17.61 2.01
N ASP A 110 -17.07 17.92 2.58
CA ASP A 110 -15.79 17.64 1.96
C ASP A 110 -15.62 16.13 1.78
N ASP A 111 -15.22 15.71 0.57
CA ASP A 111 -14.71 14.37 0.34
C ASP A 111 -13.37 14.18 1.08
N CYS A 112 -12.79 12.98 1.05
CA CYS A 112 -11.53 12.76 1.79
C CYS A 112 -10.34 13.57 1.27
N ALA A 113 -10.44 14.16 0.08
CA ALA A 113 -9.43 15.02 -0.54
C ALA A 113 -9.69 16.51 -0.30
N GLY A 114 -10.69 16.84 0.53
CA GLY A 114 -11.07 18.22 0.82
C GLY A 114 -11.78 18.92 -0.34
N VAL A 115 -12.37 18.14 -1.26
CA VAL A 115 -13.18 18.67 -2.36
C VAL A 115 -14.65 18.59 -1.97
N LEU A 116 -15.32 19.75 -1.95
CA LEU A 116 -16.76 19.87 -1.69
C LEU A 116 -17.54 19.04 -2.72
N ASP A 117 -18.41 18.14 -2.23
CA ASP A 117 -19.18 17.18 -3.03
C ASP A 117 -18.31 16.34 -4.00
N GLY A 118 -17.05 16.12 -3.64
CA GLY A 118 -16.15 15.25 -4.39
C GLY A 118 -16.46 13.76 -4.19
N ASP A 119 -16.00 12.94 -5.14
CA ASP A 119 -16.24 11.50 -5.14
C ASP A 119 -15.11 10.70 -4.44
N ALA A 120 -14.12 11.36 -3.82
CA ALA A 120 -13.02 10.64 -3.16
C ALA A 120 -13.47 10.07 -1.81
N ALA A 121 -13.13 8.80 -1.54
CA ALA A 121 -13.44 8.13 -0.29
C ALA A 121 -12.20 7.48 0.33
N VAL A 122 -12.20 7.35 1.65
CA VAL A 122 -11.19 6.58 2.38
C VAL A 122 -11.42 5.09 2.05
N ASP A 123 -10.40 4.43 1.53
CA ASP A 123 -10.42 3.00 1.18
C ASP A 123 -10.11 2.09 2.39
N ASP A 124 -10.14 0.77 2.16
CA ASP A 124 -9.90 -0.24 3.20
C ASP A 124 -8.47 -0.24 3.76
N CYS A 125 -7.55 0.49 3.13
CA CYS A 125 -6.17 0.70 3.58
C CYS A 125 -5.98 2.07 4.25
N GLY A 126 -7.05 2.87 4.39
CA GLY A 126 -7.02 4.18 5.02
C GLY A 126 -6.52 5.30 4.10
N ARG A 127 -6.43 5.08 2.78
CA ARG A 127 -6.02 6.10 1.81
C ARG A 127 -7.24 6.79 1.22
N CYS A 128 -7.13 8.09 0.99
CA CYS A 128 -8.11 8.80 0.19
C CYS A 128 -7.92 8.45 -1.29
N ALA A 129 -8.91 7.82 -1.92
CA ALA A 129 -8.85 7.36 -3.30
C ALA A 129 -10.14 7.65 -4.08
N GLY A 130 -10.04 7.69 -5.41
CA GLY A 130 -11.16 8.07 -6.28
C GLY A 130 -11.31 9.58 -6.48
N GLY A 131 -12.41 9.99 -7.13
CA GLY A 131 -12.69 11.40 -7.42
C GLY A 131 -11.53 12.15 -8.09
N SER A 132 -11.16 13.29 -7.53
CA SER A 132 -10.09 14.17 -8.02
C SER A 132 -8.67 13.75 -7.63
N THR A 133 -8.50 12.76 -6.76
CA THR A 133 -7.16 12.30 -6.31
C THR A 133 -6.36 11.65 -7.44
N GLY A 134 -7.04 11.07 -8.44
CA GLY A 134 -6.41 10.24 -9.46
C GLY A 134 -5.86 8.91 -8.94
N LEU A 135 -6.07 8.60 -7.65
CA LEU A 135 -5.62 7.36 -7.01
C LEU A 135 -6.67 6.27 -7.14
N THR A 136 -6.20 5.05 -7.37
CA THR A 136 -7.04 3.84 -7.32
C THR A 136 -7.03 3.29 -5.90
N ALA A 137 -8.21 2.94 -5.38
CA ALA A 137 -8.35 2.33 -4.07
C ALA A 137 -7.49 1.05 -3.96
N CYS A 138 -6.99 0.79 -2.76
CA CYS A 138 -6.22 -0.40 -2.49
C CYS A 138 -7.04 -1.68 -2.69
N VAL A 139 -6.33 -2.79 -2.90
CA VAL A 139 -6.90 -4.13 -2.94
C VAL A 139 -6.44 -4.87 -1.69
N VAL A 140 -7.41 -5.35 -0.92
CA VAL A 140 -7.16 -6.26 0.21
C VAL A 140 -7.22 -7.69 -0.30
N SER A 141 -6.15 -8.45 -0.08
CA SER A 141 -6.00 -9.84 -0.51
C SER A 141 -5.76 -10.77 0.67
N ASP A 142 -6.48 -11.88 0.69
CA ASP A 142 -6.28 -12.98 1.65
C ASP A 142 -5.39 -14.07 1.05
N PHE A 143 -4.42 -14.53 1.83
CA PHE A 143 -3.50 -15.61 1.49
C PHE A 143 -3.59 -16.71 2.53
N ASP A 144 -4.01 -17.90 2.08
CA ASP A 144 -3.82 -19.12 2.85
C ASP A 144 -2.33 -19.51 2.82
N PRO A 145 -1.77 -20.09 3.89
CA PRO A 145 -0.43 -20.65 3.83
C PRO A 145 -0.40 -21.71 2.73
N VAL A 146 0.74 -21.89 2.05
CA VAL A 146 0.98 -22.97 1.09
C VAL A 146 1.78 -24.13 1.69
N ALA A 147 2.38 -23.90 2.86
CA ALA A 147 3.05 -24.91 3.67
C ALA A 147 3.18 -24.43 5.12
N ASP A 148 3.14 -25.34 6.06
CA ASP A 148 3.61 -25.12 7.42
C ASP A 148 4.39 -26.32 7.97
N ALA A 149 5.10 -26.13 9.09
CA ALA A 149 5.72 -27.24 9.81
C ALA A 149 6.18 -26.80 11.19
N THR A 150 6.15 -27.74 12.14
CA THR A 150 6.99 -27.65 13.34
C THR A 150 8.32 -28.37 13.10
N ILE A 151 9.43 -27.77 13.52
CA ILE A 151 10.77 -28.39 13.51
C ILE A 151 11.40 -28.31 14.89
N ARG A 152 12.19 -29.33 15.26
CA ARG A 152 12.71 -29.46 16.63
C ARG A 152 14.16 -29.90 16.69
N ALA A 153 14.97 -29.20 17.49
CA ALA A 153 16.39 -29.51 17.68
C ALA A 153 16.64 -30.85 18.38
N ASP A 154 15.74 -31.24 19.27
CA ASP A 154 15.81 -32.50 20.02
C ASP A 154 15.41 -33.71 19.17
N MET A 155 14.66 -33.49 18.09
CA MET A 155 14.25 -34.50 17.11
C MET A 155 14.62 -34.08 15.68
N PRO A 156 15.93 -34.01 15.35
CA PRO A 156 16.39 -33.23 14.21
C PRO A 156 16.11 -33.82 12.83
N GLY A 157 15.66 -35.07 12.75
CA GLY A 157 15.30 -35.77 11.51
C GLY A 157 13.82 -36.15 11.42
N VAL A 158 12.98 -35.62 12.32
CA VAL A 158 11.53 -35.85 12.30
C VAL A 158 10.86 -34.66 11.63
N ASN A 159 9.95 -34.95 10.70
CA ASN A 159 9.07 -33.98 10.07
C ASN A 159 7.72 -33.95 10.80
N PHE A 160 7.18 -32.75 11.00
CA PHE A 160 5.86 -32.51 11.61
C PHE A 160 4.97 -31.65 10.71
N GLY A 161 5.18 -31.63 9.40
CA GLY A 161 4.40 -30.80 8.45
C GLY A 161 3.06 -31.39 8.02
N SER A 162 2.60 -32.47 8.67
CA SER A 162 1.24 -33.01 8.45
C SER A 162 0.39 -32.97 9.72
N GLU A 163 0.91 -32.33 10.76
CA GLU A 163 0.22 -32.19 12.04
C GLU A 163 -0.79 -31.06 11.94
N ALA A 164 -2.01 -31.26 12.48
CA ALA A 164 -3.04 -30.21 12.53
C ALA A 164 -2.75 -29.11 13.58
N GLU A 165 -1.59 -29.18 14.24
CA GLU A 165 -1.17 -28.29 15.32
C GLU A 165 0.29 -27.87 15.13
N LEU A 166 0.54 -26.58 15.27
CA LEU A 166 1.86 -25.96 15.26
C LEU A 166 2.32 -25.70 16.68
N LEU A 167 3.57 -26.05 16.99
CA LEU A 167 4.17 -25.87 18.29
C LEU A 167 5.30 -24.85 18.23
N VAL A 168 5.28 -23.90 19.16
CA VAL A 168 6.37 -22.95 19.41
C VAL A 168 6.81 -23.12 20.85
N GLU A 169 8.06 -23.55 21.06
CA GLU A 169 8.58 -23.87 22.39
C GLU A 169 10.09 -23.60 22.51
N GLY A 170 10.43 -22.53 23.23
CA GLY A 170 11.81 -22.10 23.39
C GLY A 170 12.52 -21.83 22.06
N ASP A 171 13.84 -21.63 22.12
CA ASP A 171 14.64 -21.31 20.92
C ASP A 171 14.95 -22.53 20.04
N GLN A 172 14.45 -23.72 20.43
CA GLN A 172 14.80 -25.01 19.82
C GLN A 172 13.62 -25.73 19.15
N VAL A 173 12.41 -25.18 19.25
CA VAL A 173 11.22 -25.66 18.53
C VAL A 173 10.65 -24.50 17.74
N TRP A 174 10.77 -24.55 16.42
CA TRP A 174 10.34 -23.49 15.52
C TRP A 174 9.08 -23.94 14.78
N THR A 175 8.16 -23.00 14.58
CA THR A 175 7.08 -23.14 13.60
C THR A 175 7.47 -22.36 12.35
N LEU A 176 7.25 -22.98 11.19
CA LEU A 176 7.43 -22.40 9.87
C LEU A 176 6.04 -22.19 9.24
N LEU A 177 5.82 -21.03 8.63
CA LEU A 177 4.64 -20.75 7.79
C LEU A 177 5.13 -20.17 6.47
N ARG A 178 4.67 -20.70 5.33
CA ARG A 178 4.99 -20.14 4.01
C ARG A 178 3.72 -19.69 3.29
N PHE A 179 3.78 -18.52 2.66
CA PHE A 179 2.73 -17.95 1.83
C PHE A 179 3.23 -17.72 0.40
N ASP A 180 2.34 -17.92 -0.58
CA ASP A 180 2.57 -17.61 -1.99
C ASP A 180 1.97 -16.25 -2.31
N LEU A 181 2.82 -15.29 -2.64
CA LEU A 181 2.47 -13.89 -2.90
C LEU A 181 2.37 -13.59 -4.40
N THR A 182 2.30 -14.59 -5.28
CA THR A 182 2.24 -14.40 -6.74
C THR A 182 0.98 -13.65 -7.22
N ALA A 183 -0.06 -13.55 -6.38
CA ALA A 183 -1.23 -12.73 -6.66
C ALA A 183 -0.94 -11.22 -6.56
N LEU A 184 0.07 -10.83 -5.75
CA LEU A 184 0.62 -9.48 -5.75
C LEU A 184 1.55 -9.34 -6.96
N VAL A 185 1.64 -8.14 -7.51
CA VAL A 185 2.44 -7.81 -8.71
C VAL A 185 3.58 -6.87 -8.35
N GLU A 186 4.58 -6.72 -9.22
CA GLU A 186 5.85 -6.02 -8.89
C GLU A 186 5.69 -4.54 -8.56
N ASP A 187 4.64 -3.90 -9.08
CA ASP A 187 4.26 -2.52 -8.82
C ASP A 187 3.28 -2.38 -7.65
N SER A 188 3.13 -3.43 -6.82
CA SER A 188 2.32 -3.34 -5.60
C SER A 188 3.11 -2.64 -4.50
N VAL A 189 2.57 -1.54 -4.00
CA VAL A 189 3.02 -0.92 -2.75
C VAL A 189 2.16 -1.49 -1.62
N ILE A 190 2.81 -2.02 -0.59
CA ILE A 190 2.15 -2.68 0.52
C ILE A 190 1.84 -1.65 1.61
N ASP A 191 0.56 -1.36 1.81
CA ASP A 191 0.10 -0.40 2.82
C ASP A 191 0.14 -1.02 4.23
N ALA A 192 -0.37 -2.24 4.33
CA ALA A 192 -0.45 -2.97 5.59
C ALA A 192 -0.50 -4.48 5.36
N ALA A 193 0.03 -5.22 6.32
CA ALA A 193 -0.11 -6.67 6.38
C ALA A 193 -0.43 -7.14 7.78
N THR A 194 -1.37 -8.07 7.88
CA THR A 194 -1.79 -8.70 9.14
C THR A 194 -1.81 -10.21 8.97
N LEU A 195 -1.04 -10.90 9.79
CA LEU A 195 -1.08 -12.34 9.93
C LEU A 195 -2.04 -12.71 11.06
N HIS A 196 -3.07 -13.50 10.74
CA HIS A 196 -3.95 -14.07 11.74
C HIS A 196 -3.53 -15.52 12.01
N VAL A 197 -3.42 -15.88 13.29
CA VAL A 197 -3.20 -17.25 13.74
C VAL A 197 -4.15 -17.56 14.89
N HIS A 198 -4.64 -18.80 14.96
CA HIS A 198 -5.52 -19.23 16.04
C HIS A 198 -4.76 -20.03 17.09
N GLY A 199 -4.61 -19.46 18.28
CA GLY A 199 -4.09 -20.17 19.44
C GLY A 199 -5.17 -21.01 20.10
N PHE A 200 -4.84 -22.20 20.60
CA PHE A 200 -5.76 -23.01 21.40
C PHE A 200 -5.11 -23.47 22.71
N ALA A 201 -5.95 -23.80 23.70
CA ALA A 201 -5.47 -24.19 25.03
C ALA A 201 -4.81 -25.59 25.00
N GLY A 202 -3.66 -25.73 25.66
CA GLY A 202 -2.93 -27.00 25.77
C GLY A 202 -2.13 -27.13 27.08
N ASP A 203 -1.69 -28.34 27.41
CA ASP A 203 -0.89 -28.69 28.61
C ASP A 203 0.56 -28.14 28.54
N VAL A 204 0.73 -26.83 28.41
CA VAL A 204 2.04 -26.19 28.30
C VAL A 204 2.22 -25.17 29.43
N GLY A 205 3.36 -25.27 30.11
CA GLY A 205 3.60 -24.73 31.45
C GLY A 205 3.24 -23.25 31.61
N ALA A 206 2.70 -22.91 32.79
CA ALA A 206 2.20 -21.59 33.14
C ALA A 206 3.16 -20.44 32.76
N GLY A 207 2.80 -19.67 31.74
CA GLY A 207 3.44 -18.41 31.40
C GLY A 207 2.88 -17.82 30.11
N ALA A 208 2.50 -16.54 30.16
CA ALA A 208 2.19 -15.78 28.95
C ALA A 208 3.41 -15.79 28.03
N GLY A 209 3.25 -16.36 26.84
CA GLY A 209 4.35 -16.56 25.91
C GLY A 209 4.45 -15.42 24.92
N GLU A 210 5.55 -14.67 25.00
CA GLU A 210 5.96 -13.81 23.89
C GLU A 210 6.51 -14.69 22.76
N VAL A 211 5.87 -14.61 21.60
CA VAL A 211 6.34 -15.23 20.36
C VAL A 211 6.99 -14.15 19.51
N ARG A 212 8.17 -14.47 19.00
CA ARG A 212 8.96 -13.64 18.11
C ARG A 212 8.83 -14.20 16.70
N VAL A 213 8.53 -13.33 15.75
CA VAL A 213 8.34 -13.69 14.34
C VAL A 213 9.53 -13.18 13.56
N PHE A 214 10.12 -14.04 12.73
CA PHE A 214 11.26 -13.73 11.88
C PHE A 214 10.94 -14.03 10.42
N ALA A 215 11.56 -13.29 9.51
CA ALA A 215 11.70 -13.73 8.13
C ALA A 215 12.73 -14.85 8.04
N ALA A 216 12.51 -15.83 7.17
CA ALA A 216 13.55 -16.77 6.80
C ALA A 216 14.67 -16.08 6.00
N ASN A 217 15.90 -16.62 6.06
CA ASN A 217 17.02 -16.11 5.27
C ASN A 217 17.96 -17.24 4.80
N GLU A 218 18.83 -16.91 3.85
CA GLU A 218 19.79 -17.86 3.26
C GLU A 218 21.01 -18.13 4.15
N SER A 219 21.13 -17.49 5.32
CA SER A 219 22.42 -17.37 6.01
C SER A 219 22.97 -18.67 6.61
N ASP A 220 22.14 -19.70 6.76
CA ASP A 220 22.53 -20.97 7.40
C ASP A 220 22.80 -22.10 6.39
N GLY A 221 22.97 -21.77 5.11
CA GLY A 221 23.26 -22.75 4.05
C GLY A 221 22.04 -23.58 3.61
N GLY A 222 20.85 -23.17 4.03
CA GLY A 222 19.57 -23.57 3.46
C GLY A 222 19.09 -22.52 2.46
N THR A 223 18.36 -22.96 1.43
CA THR A 223 17.63 -22.11 0.50
C THR A 223 16.33 -21.67 1.17
N VAL A 224 16.05 -20.37 1.20
CA VAL A 224 14.93 -19.76 1.97
C VAL A 224 13.59 -20.39 1.63
N ASP A 225 13.41 -20.75 0.36
CA ASP A 225 12.10 -21.07 -0.21
C ASP A 225 11.98 -22.47 -0.81
N GLU A 226 13.02 -23.30 -0.74
CA GLU A 226 12.98 -24.67 -1.28
C GLU A 226 12.53 -25.73 -0.27
N TRP A 227 12.27 -25.35 0.99
CA TRP A 227 11.80 -26.31 1.97
C TRP A 227 10.42 -26.88 1.57
N GLN A 228 10.21 -28.17 1.82
CA GLN A 228 8.95 -28.83 1.54
C GLN A 228 8.32 -29.28 2.85
N GLU A 229 7.03 -29.01 2.99
CA GLU A 229 6.21 -29.35 4.16
C GLU A 229 6.36 -30.79 4.60
N ASP A 230 6.40 -31.74 3.66
CA ASP A 230 6.45 -33.18 3.92
C ASP A 230 7.85 -33.72 4.26
N THR A 231 8.90 -32.92 4.08
CA THR A 231 10.29 -33.38 4.27
C THR A 231 11.12 -32.48 5.19
N VAL A 232 10.69 -31.26 5.47
CA VAL A 232 11.46 -30.32 6.30
C VAL A 232 11.66 -30.90 7.70
N ALA A 233 12.89 -30.78 8.18
CA ALA A 233 13.27 -31.16 9.53
C ALA A 233 14.25 -30.13 10.07
N TRP A 234 14.68 -30.27 11.32
CA TRP A 234 15.67 -29.35 11.89
C TRP A 234 16.94 -29.28 11.06
N MET A 235 17.41 -30.42 10.53
CA MET A 235 18.52 -30.46 9.58
C MET A 235 18.01 -30.07 8.20
N GLY A 236 18.56 -29.00 7.62
CA GLY A 236 18.08 -28.46 6.34
C GLY A 236 16.93 -27.46 6.46
N ARG A 237 16.63 -27.00 7.69
CA ARG A 237 15.69 -25.90 7.91
C ARG A 237 16.17 -24.59 7.26
N PRO A 238 15.25 -23.68 6.90
CA PRO A 238 15.61 -22.32 6.53
C PRO A 238 16.41 -21.61 7.64
N GLY A 239 17.29 -20.70 7.26
CA GLY A 239 17.99 -19.85 8.21
C GLY A 239 17.04 -18.87 8.88
N ARG A 240 17.35 -18.46 10.12
CA ARG A 240 16.58 -17.43 10.83
C ARG A 240 17.14 -16.05 10.54
N GLY A 241 16.35 -15.23 9.85
CA GLY A 241 16.69 -13.88 9.44
C GLY A 241 16.33 -12.80 10.44
N ARG A 242 15.86 -11.67 9.92
CA ARG A 242 15.49 -10.47 10.68
C ARG A 242 14.22 -10.74 11.49
N GLU A 243 14.20 -10.26 12.73
CA GLU A 243 12.97 -10.24 13.53
C GLU A 243 12.02 -9.18 12.99
N LEU A 244 10.79 -9.59 12.66
CA LEU A 244 9.74 -8.74 12.11
C LEU A 244 8.88 -8.12 13.20
N GLY A 245 8.81 -8.77 14.37
CA GLY A 245 8.06 -8.28 15.51
C GLY A 245 7.73 -9.40 16.50
N ARG A 246 6.80 -9.10 17.42
CA ARG A 246 6.38 -10.00 18.49
C ARG A 246 4.89 -9.92 18.72
N PHE A 247 4.30 -11.02 19.19
CA PHE A 247 2.94 -11.05 19.73
C PHE A 247 2.91 -11.90 21.00
N THR A 248 1.83 -11.80 21.78
CA THR A 248 1.68 -12.55 23.03
C THR A 248 0.48 -13.48 22.96
N TYR A 249 0.66 -14.70 23.44
CA TYR A 249 -0.43 -15.64 23.67
C TYR A 249 -0.18 -16.40 24.97
N ASP A 250 -1.18 -16.43 25.85
CA ASP A 250 -1.02 -17.00 27.19
C ASP A 250 -1.40 -18.47 27.33
N GLY A 251 -1.92 -19.08 26.26
CA GLY A 251 -2.25 -20.50 26.22
C GLY A 251 -3.41 -20.89 27.14
N THR A 252 -4.08 -19.95 27.81
CA THR A 252 -5.10 -20.24 28.82
C THR A 252 -6.47 -20.55 28.21
N ALA A 253 -6.76 -19.98 27.04
CA ALA A 253 -8.00 -20.17 26.31
C ALA A 253 -7.75 -19.99 24.80
N PRO A 254 -8.57 -20.61 23.93
CA PRO A 254 -8.49 -20.34 22.50
C PRO A 254 -8.68 -18.87 22.18
N ALA A 255 -7.89 -18.35 21.23
CA ALA A 255 -7.89 -16.95 20.85
C ALA A 255 -7.40 -16.76 19.41
N ASP A 256 -8.08 -15.88 18.67
CA ASP A 256 -7.55 -15.32 17.44
C ASP A 256 -6.50 -14.27 17.77
N ILE A 257 -5.36 -14.37 17.11
CA ILE A 257 -4.20 -13.52 17.34
C ILE A 257 -3.85 -12.83 16.04
N GLU A 258 -3.69 -11.52 16.12
CA GLU A 258 -3.28 -10.68 15.00
C GLU A 258 -1.83 -10.24 15.20
N PHE A 259 -0.99 -10.57 14.23
CA PHE A 259 0.37 -10.10 14.12
C PHE A 259 0.46 -9.14 12.95
N ALA A 260 0.57 -7.86 13.25
CA ALA A 260 0.74 -6.77 12.28
C ALA A 260 1.92 -5.88 12.69
N GLY A 261 2.42 -5.10 11.74
CA GLY A 261 3.41 -4.06 11.98
C GLY A 261 4.40 -3.86 10.85
N ASP A 262 5.15 -2.76 10.92
CA ASP A 262 6.05 -2.29 9.87
C ASP A 262 7.07 -3.34 9.42
N GLY A 263 7.53 -4.21 10.34
CA GLY A 263 8.45 -5.29 10.01
C GLY A 263 7.86 -6.30 9.03
N LEU A 264 6.62 -6.73 9.24
CA LEU A 264 5.92 -7.66 8.34
C LEU A 264 5.59 -6.99 7.00
N THR A 265 5.05 -5.76 7.04
CA THR A 265 4.74 -4.97 5.84
C THR A 265 5.99 -4.78 4.97
N ALA A 266 7.12 -4.36 5.56
CA ALA A 266 8.37 -4.15 4.85
C ALA A 266 8.97 -5.46 4.31
N GLU A 267 8.77 -6.59 4.98
CA GLU A 267 9.21 -7.89 4.49
C GLU A 267 8.43 -8.32 3.24
N ILE A 268 7.10 -8.20 3.28
CA ILE A 268 6.24 -8.51 2.13
C ILE A 268 6.56 -7.59 0.96
N GLN A 269 6.72 -6.29 1.21
CA GLN A 269 7.12 -5.33 0.18
C GLN A 269 8.42 -5.75 -0.52
N ARG A 270 9.40 -6.24 0.25
CA ARG A 270 10.67 -6.74 -0.28
C ARG A 270 10.45 -7.99 -1.14
N GLU A 271 9.77 -9.03 -0.63
CA GLU A 271 9.60 -10.30 -1.36
C GLU A 271 8.77 -10.15 -2.64
N VAL A 272 7.79 -9.24 -2.64
CA VAL A 272 6.98 -8.88 -3.81
C VAL A 272 7.85 -8.18 -4.86
N PHE A 273 8.77 -7.32 -4.45
CA PHE A 273 9.60 -6.55 -5.37
C PHE A 273 10.81 -7.32 -5.90
N THR A 274 11.44 -8.18 -5.09
CA THR A 274 12.66 -8.94 -5.43
C THR A 274 12.39 -10.27 -6.14
N ASP A 275 11.22 -10.44 -6.76
CA ASP A 275 10.74 -11.63 -7.50
C ASP A 275 10.81 -12.98 -6.75
N ASN A 276 11.02 -12.97 -5.43
CA ASN A 276 11.02 -14.19 -4.63
C ASN A 276 9.59 -14.73 -4.45
N ARG A 277 8.60 -13.82 -4.36
CA ARG A 277 7.13 -14.09 -4.28
C ARG A 277 6.70 -15.13 -3.24
N LEU A 278 7.60 -15.53 -2.36
CA LEU A 278 7.37 -16.46 -1.28
C LEU A 278 7.77 -15.76 0.02
N LEU A 279 6.90 -15.87 1.02
CA LEU A 279 7.16 -15.36 2.36
C LEU A 279 7.21 -16.55 3.30
N THR A 280 8.38 -16.84 3.87
CA THR A 280 8.52 -17.82 4.96
C THR A 280 8.70 -17.10 6.30
N LEU A 281 7.78 -17.32 7.22
CA LEU A 281 7.81 -16.81 8.60
C LEU A 281 8.24 -17.91 9.57
N ILE A 282 9.08 -17.54 10.53
CA ILE A 282 9.61 -18.42 11.57
C ILE A 282 9.17 -17.91 12.93
N PHE A 283 8.46 -18.74 13.69
CA PHE A 283 7.98 -18.40 15.02
C PHE A 283 8.84 -19.12 16.05
N VAL A 284 9.31 -18.34 17.02
CA VAL A 284 10.15 -18.84 18.12
C VAL A 284 9.71 -18.17 19.42
N SER A 285 9.91 -18.84 20.56
CA SER A 285 9.73 -18.24 21.88
C SER A 285 10.99 -18.37 22.71
N ASP A 286 11.13 -17.60 23.78
CA ASP A 286 12.34 -17.70 24.62
C ASP A 286 12.19 -18.78 25.71
N MET A 287 11.06 -18.79 26.42
CA MET A 287 10.81 -19.74 27.53
C MET A 287 9.38 -20.27 27.62
N SER A 288 8.49 -19.81 26.75
CA SER A 288 7.09 -20.21 26.72
C SER A 288 6.86 -21.33 25.72
N SER A 289 5.77 -22.06 25.93
CA SER A 289 5.32 -23.08 25.01
C SER A 289 3.88 -22.77 24.63
N SER A 290 3.59 -22.71 23.34
CA SER A 290 2.31 -22.28 22.78
C SER A 290 1.96 -23.10 21.54
N ARG A 291 0.65 -23.28 21.31
CA ARG A 291 0.14 -24.06 20.19
C ARG A 291 -0.82 -23.25 19.35
N TYR A 292 -0.72 -23.44 18.04
CA TYR A 292 -1.54 -22.78 17.03
C TYR A 292 -2.13 -23.81 16.08
N ARG A 293 -3.23 -23.47 15.42
CA ARG A 293 -3.78 -24.32 14.36
C ARG A 293 -2.86 -24.31 13.14
N ALA A 294 -2.65 -25.48 12.58
CA ALA A 294 -1.97 -25.65 11.30
C ALA A 294 -2.96 -25.52 10.14
N ARG A 295 -2.42 -25.47 8.93
CA ARG A 295 -3.12 -25.55 7.65
C ARG A 295 -3.97 -26.81 7.52
N GLU A 296 -3.56 -27.91 8.14
CA GLU A 296 -4.24 -29.20 8.11
C GLU A 296 -5.46 -29.24 9.05
N HIS A 297 -5.68 -28.19 9.84
CA HIS A 297 -6.79 -28.15 10.78
C HIS A 297 -8.15 -28.21 10.08
N ASP A 298 -9.12 -28.95 10.62
CA ASP A 298 -10.41 -29.19 9.96
C ASP A 298 -11.26 -27.91 9.83
N ALA A 299 -11.21 -27.01 10.82
CA ALA A 299 -11.92 -25.74 10.81
C ALA A 299 -11.11 -24.69 10.02
N VAL A 300 -11.55 -24.37 8.80
CA VAL A 300 -10.83 -23.49 7.87
C VAL A 300 -10.68 -22.07 8.43
N GLU A 301 -11.68 -21.61 9.17
CA GLU A 301 -11.71 -20.30 9.83
C GLU A 301 -10.67 -20.14 10.95
N GLU A 302 -10.21 -21.24 11.54
CA GLU A 302 -9.15 -21.24 12.56
C GLU A 302 -7.75 -21.41 11.95
N ARG A 303 -7.63 -21.63 10.63
CA ARG A 303 -6.32 -21.79 9.97
C ARG A 303 -5.58 -20.45 9.92
N PRO A 304 -4.23 -20.49 9.82
CA PRO A 304 -3.46 -19.28 9.58
C PRO A 304 -3.93 -18.60 8.29
N ARG A 305 -4.01 -17.27 8.29
CA ARG A 305 -4.26 -16.45 7.09
C ARG A 305 -3.43 -15.18 7.11
N LEU A 306 -2.94 -14.77 5.96
CA LEU A 306 -2.25 -13.49 5.80
C LEU A 306 -3.15 -12.55 4.99
N VAL A 307 -3.45 -11.38 5.54
CA VAL A 307 -4.23 -10.32 4.89
C VAL A 307 -3.28 -9.20 4.49
N VAL A 308 -3.29 -8.81 3.22
CA VAL A 308 -2.41 -7.77 2.68
C VAL A 308 -3.25 -6.72 1.96
N GLY A 309 -3.15 -5.47 2.41
CA GLY A 309 -3.65 -4.30 1.70
C GLY A 309 -2.54 -3.71 0.83
N ALA A 310 -2.81 -3.54 -0.46
CA ALA A 310 -1.84 -2.97 -1.40
C ALA A 310 -2.49 -2.13 -2.49
N HIS A 311 -1.79 -1.10 -2.94
CA HIS A 311 -2.18 -0.28 -4.09
C HIS A 311 -1.09 -0.27 -5.15
N ARG A 312 -1.34 0.42 -6.27
CA ARG A 312 -0.41 0.50 -7.40
C ARG A 312 0.59 1.65 -7.21
N GLY A 313 1.87 1.32 -7.18
CA GLY A 313 2.97 2.25 -7.33
C GLY A 313 3.48 2.35 -8.76
N THR A 314 4.64 2.97 -8.93
CA THR A 314 5.35 3.05 -10.20
C THR A 314 6.74 2.44 -10.07
N VAL A 315 7.07 1.48 -10.93
CA VAL A 315 8.42 0.91 -11.01
C VAL A 315 9.22 1.65 -12.07
N VAL A 316 10.40 2.14 -11.68
CA VAL A 316 11.37 2.73 -12.60
C VAL A 316 12.65 1.90 -12.57
N GLU A 317 13.16 1.54 -13.74
CA GLU A 317 14.45 0.86 -13.89
C GLU A 317 15.50 1.85 -14.39
N LEU A 318 16.59 1.97 -13.64
CA LEU A 318 17.71 2.83 -13.95
C LEU A 318 18.91 1.98 -14.35
N GLU A 319 19.44 2.22 -15.55
CA GLU A 319 20.72 1.66 -15.98
C GLU A 319 21.87 2.42 -15.28
N ALA A 320 23.00 1.75 -15.06
CA ALA A 320 24.18 2.42 -14.54
C ALA A 320 24.62 3.57 -15.46
N GLY A 321 24.74 4.77 -14.90
CA GLY A 321 25.27 5.95 -15.57
C GLY A 321 26.80 5.93 -15.67
N ALA A 322 27.46 5.24 -14.74
CA ALA A 322 28.87 4.90 -14.79
C ALA A 322 29.16 3.61 -14.00
N ASP A 323 30.14 2.82 -14.45
CA ASP A 323 30.69 1.71 -13.70
C ASP A 323 32.19 1.47 -13.96
N THR A 324 32.89 0.94 -12.95
CA THR A 324 34.30 0.58 -13.09
C THR A 324 34.71 -0.39 -12.00
N HIS A 325 35.91 -0.96 -12.12
CA HIS A 325 36.56 -1.63 -11.01
C HIS A 325 37.98 -1.13 -10.83
N VAL A 326 38.50 -1.23 -9.63
CA VAL A 326 39.88 -0.89 -9.28
C VAL A 326 40.65 -2.14 -8.88
N ASP A 327 41.95 -2.14 -9.13
CA ASP A 327 42.82 -3.30 -8.94
C ASP A 327 44.09 -2.91 -8.18
N GLU A 328 44.26 -3.46 -6.97
CA GLU A 328 45.42 -3.21 -6.12
C GLU A 328 46.76 -3.62 -6.76
N THR A 329 46.77 -4.60 -7.66
CA THR A 329 48.01 -5.03 -8.35
C THR A 329 48.48 -4.09 -9.44
N THR A 330 47.56 -3.26 -9.96
CA THR A 330 47.84 -2.30 -11.04
C THR A 330 47.28 -0.93 -10.68
N PRO A 331 47.91 -0.22 -9.71
CA PRO A 331 47.22 0.86 -9.01
C PRO A 331 46.75 2.02 -9.88
N ASP A 332 47.42 2.26 -11.01
CA ASP A 332 47.13 3.35 -11.93
C ASP A 332 46.37 2.90 -13.20
N ALA A 333 46.01 1.62 -13.29
CA ALA A 333 45.19 1.11 -14.38
C ALA A 333 43.73 1.53 -14.20
N VAL A 334 43.07 1.84 -15.33
CA VAL A 334 41.67 2.26 -15.38
C VAL A 334 40.86 1.24 -16.17
N PHE A 335 39.69 0.88 -15.64
CA PHE A 335 38.88 -0.21 -16.17
C PHE A 335 37.44 0.18 -16.53
N GLY A 336 37.09 1.47 -16.60
CA GLY A 336 35.74 1.94 -16.98
C GLY A 336 35.33 1.75 -18.44
N SER A 337 36.00 0.83 -19.17
CA SER A 337 35.56 0.36 -20.49
C SER A 337 35.56 -1.18 -20.57
N SER A 338 35.73 -1.83 -19.42
CA SER A 338 35.79 -3.28 -19.29
C SER A 338 34.38 -3.84 -19.34
N GLU A 339 34.13 -4.86 -20.17
CA GLU A 339 32.83 -5.56 -20.20
C GLU A 339 32.53 -6.38 -18.93
N ALA A 340 33.47 -6.43 -17.98
CA ALA A 340 33.36 -7.13 -16.72
C ALA A 340 33.78 -6.27 -15.52
N LEU A 341 33.00 -6.38 -14.44
CA LEU A 341 33.25 -5.80 -13.12
C LEU A 341 33.77 -6.89 -12.18
N ARG A 342 34.82 -6.59 -11.42
CA ARG A 342 35.55 -7.60 -10.63
C ARG A 342 35.60 -7.25 -9.16
N VAL A 343 35.06 -8.14 -8.32
CA VAL A 343 35.18 -8.09 -6.86
C VAL A 343 36.09 -9.20 -6.40
N TYR A 344 37.22 -8.85 -5.79
CA TYR A 344 38.23 -9.80 -5.30
C TYR A 344 38.60 -9.48 -3.86
N PRO A 345 38.75 -10.51 -3.00
CA PRO A 345 39.11 -10.32 -1.60
C PRO A 345 40.61 -10.06 -1.43
N GLY A 346 40.98 -9.07 -0.63
CA GLY A 346 42.39 -8.78 -0.32
C GLY A 346 43.05 -9.82 0.61
N SER A 347 42.33 -10.32 1.63
CA SER A 347 42.94 -11.18 2.66
C SER A 347 43.13 -12.65 2.26
N ARG A 348 42.45 -13.11 1.20
CA ARG A 348 42.49 -14.52 0.72
C ARG A 348 42.69 -14.67 -0.79
N GLY A 349 42.54 -13.58 -1.55
CA GLY A 349 42.80 -13.53 -2.98
C GLY A 349 44.21 -13.06 -3.32
N PRO A 350 44.57 -13.01 -4.61
CA PRO A 350 45.88 -12.52 -5.03
C PRO A 350 46.07 -11.02 -4.78
N ALA A 351 44.97 -10.26 -4.76
CA ALA A 351 44.89 -8.82 -4.44
C ALA A 351 43.42 -8.37 -4.42
N GLU A 352 43.14 -7.26 -3.73
CA GLU A 352 41.79 -6.71 -3.63
C GLU A 352 41.34 -6.04 -4.94
N ARG A 353 40.07 -6.26 -5.31
CA ARG A 353 39.38 -5.51 -6.36
C ARG A 353 38.01 -5.08 -5.88
N ARG A 354 37.66 -3.83 -6.16
CA ARG A 354 36.39 -3.21 -5.76
C ARG A 354 35.70 -2.69 -7.00
N VAL A 355 34.38 -2.77 -7.01
CA VAL A 355 33.54 -2.24 -8.09
C VAL A 355 32.89 -0.94 -7.61
N PHE A 356 32.78 0.03 -8.50
CA PHE A 356 32.03 1.26 -8.31
C PHE A 356 30.92 1.36 -9.35
N LEU A 357 29.74 1.78 -8.93
CA LEU A 357 28.54 1.96 -9.75
C LEU A 357 27.94 3.33 -9.42
N ARG A 358 27.42 4.07 -10.41
CA ARG A 358 26.64 5.29 -10.18
C ARG A 358 25.36 5.27 -10.99
N PHE A 359 24.26 5.69 -10.37
CA PHE A 359 22.94 5.82 -11.00
C PHE A 359 22.44 7.26 -10.90
N ASP A 360 21.74 7.72 -11.94
CA ASP A 360 21.10 9.04 -12.00
C ASP A 360 19.65 8.91 -11.56
N LEU A 361 19.27 9.61 -10.49
CA LEU A 361 17.92 9.61 -9.91
C LEU A 361 17.10 10.83 -10.36
N SER A 362 17.67 11.77 -11.12
CA SER A 362 17.03 13.05 -11.47
C SER A 362 15.77 12.92 -12.32
N GLY A 363 15.57 11.76 -12.95
CA GLY A 363 14.37 11.41 -13.70
C GLY A 363 13.21 10.87 -12.85
N LEU A 364 13.42 10.63 -11.55
CA LEU A 364 12.38 10.13 -10.65
C LEU A 364 11.52 11.28 -10.10
N ASP A 365 10.26 10.96 -9.78
CA ASP A 365 9.33 11.92 -9.16
C ASP A 365 9.76 12.18 -7.70
N THR A 366 10.25 13.39 -7.43
CA THR A 366 10.71 13.80 -6.09
C THR A 366 9.56 14.07 -5.11
N SER A 367 8.31 14.10 -5.57
CA SER A 367 7.13 14.17 -4.71
C SER A 367 6.69 12.79 -4.18
N ALA A 368 7.14 11.71 -4.84
CA ALA A 368 6.85 10.33 -4.45
C ALA A 368 7.82 9.81 -3.39
N ALA A 369 7.32 8.95 -2.51
CA ALA A 369 8.16 8.20 -1.58
C ALA A 369 8.75 6.96 -2.27
N VAL A 370 9.99 6.61 -1.93
CA VAL A 370 10.62 5.37 -2.38
C VAL A 370 10.15 4.24 -1.47
N ALA A 371 9.17 3.46 -1.93
CA ALA A 371 8.63 2.31 -1.20
C ALA A 371 9.65 1.16 -1.12
N GLN A 372 10.41 0.93 -2.19
CA GLN A 372 11.44 -0.11 -2.24
C GLN A 372 12.49 0.21 -3.31
N ALA A 373 13.75 -0.13 -3.05
CA ALA A 373 14.80 -0.14 -4.06
C ALA A 373 15.48 -1.52 -4.13
N GLU A 374 15.96 -1.89 -5.32
CA GLU A 374 16.68 -3.12 -5.56
C GLU A 374 17.84 -2.89 -6.55
N LEU A 375 19.07 -3.16 -6.10
CA LEU A 375 20.22 -3.22 -6.98
C LEU A 375 20.34 -4.62 -7.58
N GLN A 376 20.36 -4.73 -8.91
CA GLN A 376 20.46 -5.99 -9.65
C GLN A 376 21.73 -6.06 -10.50
N LEU A 377 22.41 -7.20 -10.48
CA LEU A 377 23.56 -7.49 -11.33
C LEU A 377 23.49 -8.93 -11.86
N MET A 378 24.13 -9.17 -13.01
CA MET A 378 24.36 -10.52 -13.52
C MET A 378 25.80 -10.96 -13.23
N ALA A 379 25.97 -11.88 -12.27
CA ALA A 379 27.22 -12.59 -12.08
C ALA A 379 27.39 -13.64 -13.17
N PHE A 380 28.61 -13.88 -13.65
CA PHE A 380 28.88 -14.91 -14.67
C PHE A 380 30.03 -15.85 -14.33
N GLU A 381 30.89 -15.46 -13.38
CA GLU A 381 31.99 -16.27 -12.89
C GLU A 381 32.30 -15.90 -11.43
N GLY A 382 32.86 -16.86 -10.69
CA GLY A 382 33.37 -16.61 -9.35
C GLY A 382 34.29 -17.71 -8.88
N TYR A 383 34.83 -17.56 -7.68
CA TYR A 383 35.57 -18.61 -6.99
C TYR A 383 35.52 -18.40 -5.47
N ALA A 384 35.14 -19.46 -4.75
CA ALA A 384 35.08 -19.45 -3.30
C ALA A 384 36.42 -19.90 -2.68
N PHE A 385 37.15 -18.98 -2.03
CA PHE A 385 38.34 -19.32 -1.22
C PHE A 385 37.98 -19.82 0.19
N GLY A 386 36.68 -19.96 0.48
CA GLY A 386 36.13 -20.17 1.83
C GLY A 386 36.11 -18.89 2.66
N GLY A 387 35.33 -18.88 3.74
CA GLY A 387 35.07 -17.69 4.57
C GLY A 387 33.73 -17.04 4.23
N ASP A 388 33.60 -15.74 4.54
CA ASP A 388 32.39 -14.99 4.25
C ASP A 388 32.25 -14.75 2.73
N GLY A 389 31.23 -15.37 2.14
CA GLY A 389 30.96 -15.33 0.71
C GLY A 389 30.05 -14.21 0.25
N ARG A 390 29.68 -13.31 1.16
CA ARG A 390 28.81 -12.18 0.85
C ARG A 390 29.53 -11.12 0.03
N VAL A 391 28.77 -10.49 -0.85
CA VAL A 391 29.19 -9.30 -1.58
C VAL A 391 28.38 -8.14 -1.05
N TYR A 392 29.07 -7.22 -0.39
CA TYR A 392 28.46 -6.10 0.31
C TYR A 392 28.39 -4.88 -0.59
N THR A 393 27.25 -4.20 -0.53
CA THR A 393 27.02 -2.90 -1.16
C THR A 393 27.27 -1.81 -0.12
N HIS A 394 28.12 -0.84 -0.42
CA HIS A 394 28.34 0.32 0.44
C HIS A 394 28.04 1.60 -0.31
N PHE A 395 27.56 2.61 0.40
CA PHE A 395 27.43 3.96 -0.13
C PHE A 395 28.80 4.56 -0.48
N VAL A 396 28.85 5.45 -1.46
CA VAL A 396 30.02 6.25 -1.81
C VAL A 396 29.55 7.71 -1.85
N PRO A 397 29.96 8.56 -0.90
CA PRO A 397 29.46 9.94 -0.80
C PRO A 397 29.93 10.90 -1.90
N ASP A 398 30.95 10.52 -2.68
CA ASP A 398 31.44 11.31 -3.80
C ASP A 398 30.78 10.80 -5.08
N ASP A 399 29.95 11.62 -5.70
CA ASP A 399 29.30 11.33 -6.99
C ASP A 399 30.04 11.96 -8.19
N ALA A 400 31.12 12.71 -7.97
CA ALA A 400 31.85 13.42 -9.01
C ALA A 400 32.91 12.58 -9.74
N TRP A 401 33.06 11.31 -9.38
CA TRP A 401 34.03 10.42 -10.02
C TRP A 401 33.66 10.10 -11.48
N ASP A 402 34.69 9.79 -12.28
CA ASP A 402 34.57 9.46 -13.70
C ASP A 402 35.19 8.08 -13.97
N GLU A 403 34.40 7.16 -14.51
CA GLU A 403 34.81 5.79 -14.85
C GLU A 403 36.05 5.74 -15.75
N ALA A 404 36.26 6.77 -16.58
CA ALA A 404 37.40 6.89 -17.48
C ALA A 404 38.71 7.29 -16.77
N THR A 405 38.67 7.62 -15.48
CA THR A 405 39.84 8.10 -14.72
C THR A 405 40.07 7.44 -13.37
N VAL A 406 39.04 6.80 -12.79
CA VAL A 406 39.14 6.10 -11.52
C VAL A 406 40.08 4.90 -11.64
N SER A 407 41.10 4.88 -10.78
CA SER A 407 42.04 3.79 -10.58
C SER A 407 42.13 3.47 -9.09
N TRP A 408 42.88 2.43 -8.71
CA TRP A 408 43.10 2.15 -7.29
C TRP A 408 43.72 3.33 -6.54
N SER A 409 44.63 4.06 -7.18
CA SER A 409 45.32 5.23 -6.62
C SER A 409 44.42 6.46 -6.48
N THR A 410 43.33 6.55 -7.26
CA THR A 410 42.46 7.73 -7.35
C THR A 410 41.00 7.48 -6.96
N GLN A 411 40.70 6.26 -6.48
CA GLN A 411 39.33 5.86 -6.12
C GLN A 411 38.71 6.79 -5.07
N PRO A 412 37.39 7.02 -5.13
CA PRO A 412 36.71 7.83 -4.13
C PRO A 412 36.82 7.22 -2.73
N GLU A 413 36.70 8.06 -1.71
CA GLU A 413 36.77 7.64 -0.31
C GLU A 413 35.60 6.70 0.03
N ILE A 414 35.90 5.70 0.85
CA ILE A 414 34.95 4.65 1.21
C ILE A 414 34.66 4.73 2.71
N ASP A 415 33.88 5.72 3.10
CA ASP A 415 33.35 5.88 4.46
C ASP A 415 31.82 5.70 4.51
N GLY A 416 31.25 5.08 3.47
CA GLY A 416 29.81 4.93 3.36
C GLY A 416 29.24 3.76 4.15
N GLU A 417 28.00 3.95 4.56
CA GLU A 417 27.10 2.98 5.19
C GLU A 417 27.02 1.65 4.40
N ASN A 418 26.90 0.52 5.09
CA ASN A 418 26.60 -0.78 4.47
C ASN A 418 25.12 -0.84 4.11
N LEU A 419 24.82 -0.93 2.83
CA LEU A 419 23.48 -0.89 2.26
C LEU A 419 22.91 -2.29 1.97
N GLY A 420 23.54 -3.34 2.48
CA GLY A 420 23.11 -4.72 2.29
C GLY A 420 24.09 -5.56 1.49
N TRP A 421 23.67 -6.77 1.15
CA TRP A 421 24.53 -7.77 0.51
C TRP A 421 23.69 -8.83 -0.20
N TRP A 422 24.33 -9.54 -1.13
CA TRP A 422 23.86 -10.82 -1.64
C TRP A 422 24.90 -11.91 -1.40
N TRP A 423 24.44 -13.15 -1.44
CA TRP A 423 25.31 -14.31 -1.41
C TRP A 423 25.24 -15.04 -2.74
N ILE A 424 26.40 -15.46 -3.24
CA ILE A 424 26.48 -16.30 -4.43
C ILE A 424 27.66 -17.25 -4.32
N TRP A 425 27.43 -18.50 -4.68
CA TRP A 425 28.46 -19.53 -4.66
C TRP A 425 28.84 -20.02 -6.06
N TYR A 426 30.14 -20.16 -6.26
CA TYR A 426 30.77 -20.71 -7.44
C TYR A 426 31.83 -21.74 -7.03
N ASP A 427 31.83 -22.90 -7.70
CA ASP A 427 32.90 -23.90 -7.63
C ASP A 427 34.06 -23.62 -8.61
N GLY A 428 34.02 -22.48 -9.30
CA GLY A 428 34.95 -22.15 -10.39
C GLY A 428 34.40 -22.45 -11.78
N THR A 429 33.20 -23.03 -11.91
CA THR A 429 32.51 -23.20 -13.19
C THR A 429 31.74 -21.93 -13.55
N PRO A 430 32.02 -21.28 -14.69
CA PRO A 430 31.25 -20.12 -15.14
C PRO A 430 29.78 -20.47 -15.36
N ARG A 431 28.89 -19.64 -14.82
CA ARG A 431 27.44 -19.69 -14.99
C ARG A 431 26.86 -18.32 -14.74
N ASP A 432 25.89 -17.93 -15.57
CA ASP A 432 25.12 -16.73 -15.32
C ASP A 432 24.21 -16.95 -14.10
N ALA A 433 24.16 -15.96 -13.22
CA ALA A 433 23.34 -15.95 -12.02
C ALA A 433 22.94 -14.51 -11.72
N ALA A 434 21.63 -14.26 -11.78
CA ALA A 434 21.06 -13.00 -11.34
C ALA A 434 21.23 -12.89 -9.82
N VAL A 435 21.71 -11.75 -9.35
CA VAL A 435 21.83 -11.43 -7.94
C VAL A 435 21.22 -10.07 -7.69
N SER A 436 20.68 -9.88 -6.49
CA SER A 436 20.14 -8.58 -6.12
C SER A 436 20.29 -8.25 -4.65
N ASN A 437 20.23 -6.95 -4.35
CA ASN A 437 20.18 -6.41 -3.00
C ASN A 437 18.94 -5.52 -2.88
N GLY A 438 17.92 -6.01 -2.16
CA GLY A 438 16.72 -5.26 -1.79
C GLY A 438 16.68 -4.87 -0.31
N ALA A 439 17.83 -4.68 0.34
CA ALA A 439 17.87 -4.40 1.78
C ALA A 439 17.25 -3.03 2.11
N PRO A 440 16.60 -2.88 3.28
CA PRO A 440 15.97 -1.62 3.70
C PRO A 440 16.92 -0.41 3.71
N ALA A 441 18.19 -0.64 4.03
CA ALA A 441 19.21 0.42 4.04
C ALA A 441 19.44 1.00 2.64
N LEU A 442 19.35 0.18 1.58
CA LEU A 442 19.41 0.68 0.19
C LEU A 442 18.22 1.57 -0.13
N THR A 443 16.99 1.12 0.20
CA THR A 443 15.76 1.90 0.01
C THR A 443 15.86 3.27 0.70
N GLN A 444 16.26 3.29 1.97
CA GLN A 444 16.44 4.53 2.74
C GLN A 444 17.49 5.46 2.13
N ARG A 445 18.60 4.90 1.63
CA ARG A 445 19.64 5.67 0.96
C ARG A 445 19.15 6.26 -0.35
N VAL A 446 18.47 5.48 -1.20
CA VAL A 446 17.89 5.97 -2.46
C VAL A 446 16.89 7.10 -2.20
N GLN A 447 16.05 6.99 -1.18
CA GLN A 447 15.16 8.08 -0.77
C GLN A 447 15.93 9.34 -0.38
N ALA A 448 17.00 9.20 0.42
CA ALA A 448 17.80 10.32 0.87
C ALA A 448 18.48 11.05 -0.30
N GLU A 449 19.12 10.31 -1.20
CA GLU A 449 19.79 10.88 -2.37
C GLU A 449 18.80 11.49 -3.37
N LEU A 450 17.61 10.90 -3.56
CA LEU A 450 16.56 11.47 -4.41
C LEU A 450 16.13 12.86 -3.93
N THR A 451 16.04 13.07 -2.62
CA THR A 451 15.75 14.40 -2.03
C THR A 451 16.96 15.33 -1.96
N GLY A 452 18.16 14.78 -2.20
CA GLY A 452 19.44 15.46 -2.13
C GLY A 452 19.93 15.92 -3.50
N ASP A 453 20.99 15.31 -4.00
CA ASP A 453 21.64 15.65 -5.26
C ASP A 453 21.17 14.81 -6.45
N ALA A 454 20.24 13.88 -6.22
CA ALA A 454 19.65 12.98 -7.19
C ALA A 454 20.68 12.09 -7.93
N ALA A 455 21.76 11.70 -7.25
CA ALA A 455 22.69 10.67 -7.71
C ALA A 455 22.96 9.66 -6.60
N ILE A 456 23.24 8.40 -6.96
CA ILE A 456 23.69 7.41 -5.98
C ILE A 456 24.90 6.66 -6.49
N SER A 457 26.03 6.80 -5.78
CA SER A 457 27.24 6.01 -5.99
C SER A 457 27.38 4.88 -4.98
N LEU A 458 27.74 3.70 -5.47
CA LEU A 458 27.81 2.47 -4.72
C LEU A 458 29.16 1.78 -4.93
N ARG A 459 29.67 1.11 -3.89
CA ARG A 459 30.83 0.24 -3.96
C ARG A 459 30.46 -1.20 -3.63
N LEU A 460 30.89 -2.15 -4.46
CA LEU A 460 30.82 -3.59 -4.14
C LEU A 460 32.17 -4.11 -3.63
N HIS A 461 32.11 -4.90 -2.55
CA HIS A 461 33.28 -5.52 -1.93
C HIS A 461 32.91 -6.88 -1.32
N SER A 462 33.84 -7.85 -1.39
CA SER A 462 33.72 -9.13 -0.70
C SER A 462 34.98 -9.42 0.11
N PRO A 463 34.86 -9.81 1.39
CA PRO A 463 36.01 -10.16 2.23
C PRO A 463 36.58 -11.56 1.92
N GLY A 464 35.83 -12.43 1.23
CA GLY A 464 36.21 -13.83 1.07
C GLY A 464 36.09 -14.40 -0.34
N TYR A 465 35.18 -13.90 -1.19
CA TYR A 465 34.87 -14.55 -2.47
C TYR A 465 35.26 -13.68 -3.66
N ARG A 466 35.77 -14.32 -4.71
CA ARG A 466 35.92 -13.70 -6.03
C ARG A 466 34.61 -13.80 -6.77
N THR A 467 34.09 -12.69 -7.28
CA THR A 467 32.91 -12.65 -8.15
C THR A 467 33.13 -11.67 -9.29
N GLU A 468 32.66 -12.03 -10.49
CA GLU A 468 32.70 -11.19 -11.69
C GLU A 468 31.29 -10.99 -12.24
N TYR A 469 30.98 -9.75 -12.60
CA TYR A 469 29.67 -9.30 -13.05
C TYR A 469 29.77 -8.67 -14.44
N ARG A 470 28.67 -8.70 -15.21
CA ARG A 470 28.58 -7.95 -16.46
C ARG A 470 28.62 -6.45 -16.16
N ALA A 471 29.45 -5.72 -16.91
CA ALA A 471 29.53 -4.27 -16.82
C ALA A 471 28.51 -3.61 -17.77
N ARG A 472 28.38 -2.30 -17.65
CA ARG A 472 27.60 -1.43 -18.53
C ARG A 472 28.04 -1.54 -20.00
N GLU A 473 29.32 -1.77 -20.27
CA GLU A 473 29.84 -1.95 -21.63
C GLU A 473 29.46 -3.30 -22.25
N PHE A 474 28.95 -4.25 -21.46
CA PHE A 474 28.56 -5.55 -21.97
C PHE A 474 27.46 -5.41 -23.03
N ALA A 475 27.56 -6.15 -24.14
CA ALA A 475 26.73 -5.92 -25.31
C ALA A 475 25.21 -6.09 -25.09
N ASP A 476 24.82 -7.01 -24.20
CA ASP A 476 23.42 -7.26 -23.87
C ASP A 476 22.97 -6.39 -22.68
N ALA A 477 22.03 -5.47 -22.94
CA ALA A 477 21.50 -4.57 -21.92
C ALA A 477 20.67 -5.28 -20.85
N ALA A 478 20.10 -6.46 -21.12
CA ALA A 478 19.25 -7.19 -20.18
C ALA A 478 19.99 -7.73 -18.96
N VAL A 479 21.34 -7.77 -19.02
CA VAL A 479 22.19 -8.34 -17.96
C VAL A 479 23.14 -7.32 -17.35
N ARG A 480 23.00 -6.04 -17.71
CA ARG A 480 23.80 -4.94 -17.15
C ARG A 480 23.36 -4.61 -15.72
N PRO A 481 24.20 -3.90 -14.94
CA PRO A 481 23.79 -3.42 -13.62
C PRO A 481 22.58 -2.48 -13.70
N ARG A 482 21.57 -2.73 -12.87
CA ARG A 482 20.33 -1.95 -12.81
C ARG A 482 19.96 -1.60 -11.38
N LEU A 483 19.39 -0.43 -11.18
CA LEU A 483 18.72 -0.04 -9.94
C LEU A 483 17.22 0.06 -10.24
N ARG A 484 16.42 -0.83 -9.65
CA ARG A 484 14.95 -0.78 -9.71
C ARG A 484 14.44 0.01 -8.50
N VAL A 485 13.50 0.92 -8.73
CA VAL A 485 12.92 1.78 -7.69
C VAL A 485 11.40 1.73 -7.81
N LEU A 486 10.73 1.33 -6.73
CA LEU A 486 9.29 1.42 -6.57
C LEU A 486 8.94 2.74 -5.88
N LEU A 487 8.12 3.55 -6.54
CA LEU A 487 7.63 4.83 -6.04
C LEU A 487 6.16 4.70 -5.58
N ASP A 488 5.88 5.22 -4.40
CA ASP A 488 4.53 5.43 -3.84
C ASP A 488 4.17 6.91 -3.99
N LEU A 489 3.12 7.19 -4.75
CA LEU A 489 2.60 8.54 -4.93
C LEU A 489 1.88 8.98 -3.65
N PRO A 490 2.09 10.21 -3.17
CA PRO A 490 1.42 10.67 -1.96
C PRO A 490 -0.12 10.59 -2.11
N PRO A 491 -0.87 10.33 -1.03
CA PRO A 491 -2.31 10.56 -1.02
C PRO A 491 -2.59 12.02 -1.41
N GLY A 492 -3.45 12.19 -2.42
CA GLY A 492 -3.75 13.47 -3.08
C GLY A 492 -4.47 14.48 -2.20
#